data_AF-A0A445LCI5-F1
#
_entry.id   AF-A0A445LCI5-F1
#
_cell.length_a   1.000
_cell.length_b   1.000
_cell.length_c   1.000
_cell.angle_alpha   90.00
_cell.angle_beta   90.00
_cell.angle_gamma   90.00
#
_symmetry.space_group_name_H-M   'P 1'
#
loop_
_entity.id
_entity.type
_entity.pdbx_description
1 polymer ?
#
loop_
_entity_poly.entity_id
_entity_poly.type
_entity_poly.pdbx_seq_one_letter_code
_entity_poly.pdbx_strand_id
1 'polypeptide(L)'
;VLDVLLGHNHALFRRAQLKALGSIHSQEAGKGGELTHDEATIISGALDLTEKTAQEAMTPIESTFSLDVASKLDWVPADMPLYDILNEFQKGSSHMAAVIKVIRERSNPQNVEDGEEINVEDWHHHPGGRV
;
A
#
# COMPACT_ATOMS: atom_id res chain seq x y z
N VAL A 1 6.20 22.17 32.61
CA VAL A 1 6.08 23.44 31.83
C VAL A 1 5.90 23.17 30.34
N LEU A 2 6.42 22.07 29.76
CA LEU A 2 6.10 21.66 28.38
C LEU A 2 4.69 21.07 28.19
N ASP A 3 4.13 20.38 29.19
CA ASP A 3 2.75 19.82 29.11
C ASP A 3 1.64 20.86 28.98
N VAL A 4 1.89 22.10 29.42
CA VAL A 4 0.92 23.21 29.34
C VAL A 4 0.97 23.90 27.97
N LEU A 5 2.10 23.82 27.26
CA LEU A 5 2.27 24.41 25.92
C LEU A 5 1.90 23.44 24.80
N LEU A 6 2.08 22.13 24.99
CA LEU A 6 1.74 21.14 23.96
C LEU A 6 0.23 20.85 23.88
N GLY A 7 -0.54 21.14 24.94
CA GLY A 7 -1.94 20.73 25.02
C GLY A 7 -2.09 19.21 24.96
N HIS A 8 -3.23 18.70 25.41
CA HIS A 8 -3.57 17.27 25.30
C HIS A 8 -3.88 16.84 23.83
N ASN A 9 -3.22 17.46 22.85
CA ASN A 9 -3.45 17.19 21.44
C ASN A 9 -2.53 16.06 21.00
N HIS A 10 -3.10 14.88 20.80
CA HIS A 10 -2.59 13.93 19.81
C HIS A 10 -2.27 14.71 18.54
N ALA A 11 -0.98 14.94 18.27
CA ALA A 11 -0.58 15.78 17.15
C ALA A 11 -0.85 15.02 15.84
N LEU A 12 -2.06 15.18 15.31
CA LEU A 12 -2.49 14.63 14.03
C LEU A 12 -1.94 15.51 12.90
N PHE A 13 -0.65 15.37 12.62
CA PHE A 13 -0.03 16.03 11.47
C PHE A 13 -0.47 15.37 10.16
N ARG A 14 -0.80 16.18 9.15
CA ARG A 14 -1.02 15.66 7.79
C ARG A 14 0.32 15.21 7.20
N ARG A 15 0.28 14.31 6.21
CA ARG A 15 1.48 13.79 5.55
C ARG A 15 2.46 14.85 5.05
N ALA A 16 1.94 15.92 4.43
CA ALA A 16 2.76 17.05 3.98
C ALA A 16 3.48 17.76 5.15
N GLN A 17 2.82 17.85 6.30
CA GLN A 17 3.42 18.43 7.51
C GLN A 17 4.45 17.47 8.12
N LEU A 18 4.20 16.16 8.14
CA LEU A 18 5.17 15.16 8.60
C LEU A 18 6.42 15.11 7.72
N LYS A 19 6.26 15.16 6.40
CA LYS A 19 7.37 15.19 5.44
C LYS A 19 8.19 16.48 5.60
N ALA A 20 7.53 17.62 5.74
CA ALA A 20 8.19 18.89 6.03
C ALA A 20 8.91 18.86 7.40
N LEU A 21 8.28 18.29 8.43
CA LEU A 21 8.86 18.17 9.76
C LEU A 21 10.11 17.28 9.75
N GLY A 22 10.05 16.12 9.09
CA GLY A 22 11.21 15.24 8.92
C GLY A 22 12.33 15.90 8.12
N SER A 23 12.00 16.64 7.06
CA SER A 23 12.97 17.38 6.25
C SER A 23 13.66 18.51 7.03
N ILE A 24 12.93 19.25 7.89
CA ILE A 24 13.50 20.31 8.73
C ILE A 24 14.47 19.74 9.78
N HIS A 25 14.20 18.53 10.28
CA HIS A 25 15.02 17.85 11.28
C HIS A 25 16.13 16.98 10.66
N SER A 26 16.29 17.01 9.33
CA SER A 26 17.46 16.42 8.70
C SER A 26 18.72 17.21 9.03
N GLN A 27 19.82 16.52 9.37
CA GLN A 27 21.15 17.12 9.57
C GLN A 27 21.59 17.92 8.34
N GLU A 28 21.14 17.54 7.15
CA GLU A 28 21.45 18.22 5.88
C GLU A 28 20.73 19.55 5.70
N ALA A 29 19.69 19.84 6.50
CA ALA A 29 18.98 21.11 6.46
C ALA A 29 19.80 22.29 7.03
N GLY A 30 21.01 22.02 7.57
CA GLY A 30 21.91 23.03 8.13
C GLY A 30 21.36 23.75 9.37
N LYS A 31 20.30 23.21 9.98
CA LYS A 31 19.51 23.83 11.07
C LYS A 31 19.68 23.12 12.42
N GLY A 32 20.63 22.18 12.53
CA GLY A 32 20.86 21.42 13.76
C GLY A 32 19.86 20.28 14.00
N GLY A 33 19.33 19.70 12.93
CA GLY A 33 18.48 18.51 13.00
C GLY A 33 19.25 17.27 13.49
N GLU A 34 18.55 16.31 14.07
CA GLU A 34 19.15 15.09 14.64
C GLU A 34 19.15 13.92 13.64
N LEU A 35 18.28 13.95 12.63
CA LEU A 35 18.11 12.86 11.67
C LEU A 35 19.23 12.86 10.62
N THR A 36 19.91 11.73 10.48
CA THR A 36 20.82 11.46 9.37
C THR A 36 20.08 11.46 8.03
N HIS A 37 20.83 11.52 6.92
CA HIS A 37 20.28 11.42 5.57
C HIS A 37 19.44 10.15 5.37
N ASP A 38 19.97 9.01 5.82
CA ASP A 38 19.33 7.71 5.66
C ASP A 38 18.02 7.64 6.46
N GLU A 39 18.01 8.15 7.69
CA GLU A 39 16.79 8.22 8.52
C GLU A 39 15.72 9.10 7.86
N ALA A 40 16.10 10.29 7.38
CA ALA A 40 15.17 11.18 6.68
C ALA A 40 14.62 10.55 5.39
N THR A 41 15.46 9.79 4.67
CA THR A 41 15.10 9.07 3.45
C THR A 41 14.15 7.91 3.75
N ILE A 42 14.42 7.12 4.80
CA ILE A 42 13.55 6.03 5.25
C ILE A 42 12.17 6.57 5.66
N ILE A 43 12.13 7.63 6.46
CA ILE A 43 10.86 8.24 6.90
C ILE A 43 10.09 8.77 5.70
N SER A 44 10.76 9.47 4.79
CA SER A 44 10.12 9.97 3.57
C SER A 44 9.59 8.83 2.70
N GLY A 45 10.35 7.76 2.54
CA GLY A 45 9.94 6.55 1.83
C GLY A 45 8.71 5.90 2.46
N ALA A 46 8.69 5.72 3.78
CA ALA A 46 7.55 5.14 4.50
C ALA A 46 6.29 6.02 4.38
N LEU A 47 6.44 7.34 4.46
CA LEU A 47 5.33 8.25 4.22
C LEU A 47 4.85 8.15 2.77
N ASP A 48 5.75 8.08 1.79
CA ASP A 48 5.40 8.01 0.37
C ASP A 48 4.70 6.69 0.00
N LEU A 49 5.03 5.57 0.67
CA LEU A 49 4.37 4.27 0.48
C LEU A 49 2.84 4.33 0.68
N THR A 50 2.35 5.24 1.54
CA THR A 50 0.91 5.39 1.82
C THR A 50 0.08 5.87 0.63
N GLU A 51 0.70 6.44 -0.40
CA GLU A 51 0.03 6.89 -1.63
C GLU A 51 0.35 6.03 -2.84
N LYS A 52 1.23 5.03 -2.70
CA LYS A 52 1.61 4.16 -3.81
C LYS A 52 0.63 3.02 -3.96
N THR A 53 0.34 2.67 -5.20
CA THR A 53 -0.46 1.51 -5.61
C THR A 53 0.42 0.36 -6.08
N ALA A 54 -0.16 -0.84 -6.22
CA ALA A 54 0.48 -1.99 -6.85
C ALA A 54 1.07 -1.65 -8.22
N GLN A 55 0.30 -0.92 -9.02
CA GLN A 55 0.68 -0.52 -10.38
C GLN A 55 1.95 0.33 -10.42
N GLU A 56 2.15 1.21 -9.44
CA GLU A 56 3.30 2.12 -9.39
C GLU A 56 4.58 1.43 -8.88
N ALA A 57 4.45 0.29 -8.23
CA ALA A 57 5.56 -0.44 -7.62
C ALA A 57 5.92 -1.75 -8.31
N MET A 58 5.08 -2.26 -9.21
CA MET A 58 5.31 -3.53 -9.90
C MET A 58 6.47 -3.46 -10.90
N THR A 59 7.05 -4.62 -11.21
CA THR A 59 7.90 -4.79 -12.40
C THR A 59 7.00 -4.97 -13.63
N PRO A 60 7.13 -4.14 -14.68
CA PRO A 60 6.39 -4.31 -15.92
C PRO A 60 6.64 -5.66 -16.55
N ILE A 61 5.63 -6.24 -17.21
CA ILE A 61 5.70 -7.61 -17.75
C ILE A 61 6.85 -7.78 -18.76
N GLU A 62 7.12 -6.76 -19.57
CA GLU A 62 8.23 -6.74 -20.54
C GLU A 62 9.62 -6.80 -19.88
N SER A 63 9.69 -6.50 -18.58
CA SER A 63 10.91 -6.51 -17.77
C SER A 63 10.90 -7.63 -16.71
N THR A 64 9.98 -8.59 -16.82
CA THR A 64 9.96 -9.77 -15.95
C THR A 64 10.85 -10.89 -16.49
N PHE A 65 11.56 -11.59 -15.60
CA PHE A 65 12.20 -12.86 -15.93
C PHE A 65 11.15 -13.98 -15.95
N SER A 66 11.38 -15.02 -16.76
CA SER A 66 10.49 -16.18 -16.81
C SER A 66 10.45 -16.89 -15.45
N LEU A 67 9.24 -17.09 -14.94
CA LEU A 67 8.98 -17.88 -13.75
C LEU A 67 8.75 -19.34 -14.13
N ASP A 68 9.00 -20.25 -13.17
CA ASP A 68 8.66 -21.66 -13.34
C ASP A 68 7.15 -21.84 -13.48
N VAL A 69 6.72 -22.78 -14.34
CA VAL A 69 5.29 -23.01 -14.63
C VAL A 69 4.50 -23.48 -13.39
N ALA A 70 5.16 -24.05 -12.39
CA ALA A 70 4.53 -24.46 -11.14
C ALA A 70 4.58 -23.37 -10.05
N SER A 71 5.09 -22.17 -10.36
CA SER A 71 5.12 -21.06 -9.41
C SER A 71 3.71 -20.65 -9.02
N LYS A 72 3.45 -20.56 -7.72
CA LYS A 72 2.18 -20.02 -7.19
C LYS A 72 2.31 -18.52 -7.03
N LEU A 73 1.44 -17.78 -7.71
CA LEU A 73 1.33 -16.33 -7.61
C LEU A 73 -0.07 -15.97 -7.15
N ASP A 74 -0.15 -15.11 -6.14
CA ASP A 74 -1.39 -14.44 -5.76
C ASP A 74 -1.67 -13.30 -6.75
N TRP A 75 -2.92 -12.86 -6.81
CA TRP A 75 -3.37 -11.86 -7.77
C TRP A 75 -3.85 -10.64 -7.01
N VAL A 76 -3.30 -9.47 -7.33
CA VAL A 76 -3.66 -8.21 -6.67
C VAL A 76 -4.18 -7.18 -7.68
N PRO A 77 -5.21 -6.39 -7.33
CA PRO A 77 -5.66 -5.30 -8.17
C PRO A 77 -4.57 -4.23 -8.38
N ALA A 78 -4.50 -3.67 -9.58
CA ALA A 78 -3.57 -2.59 -9.93
C ALA A 78 -3.70 -1.35 -9.02
N ASP A 79 -4.91 -1.06 -8.57
CA ASP A 79 -5.26 0.05 -7.68
C ASP A 79 -5.13 -0.28 -6.18
N MET A 80 -4.73 -1.51 -5.82
CA MET A 80 -4.53 -1.90 -4.43
C MET A 80 -3.43 -1.03 -3.78
N PRO A 81 -3.69 -0.42 -2.61
CA PRO A 81 -2.66 0.31 -1.88
C PRO A 81 -1.46 -0.58 -1.56
N LEU A 82 -0.25 -0.07 -1.77
CA LEU A 82 0.97 -0.83 -1.58
C LEU A 82 1.16 -1.24 -0.11
N TYR A 83 0.64 -0.45 0.83
CA TYR A 83 0.60 -0.82 2.24
C TYR A 83 -0.17 -2.13 2.49
N ASP A 84 -1.31 -2.32 1.81
CA ASP A 84 -2.12 -3.53 1.96
C ASP A 84 -1.39 -4.74 1.38
N ILE A 85 -0.68 -4.57 0.25
CA ILE A 85 0.17 -5.63 -0.33
C ILE A 85 1.27 -6.05 0.65
N LEU A 86 1.92 -5.08 1.29
CA LEU A 86 2.95 -5.36 2.30
C LEU A 86 2.36 -6.10 3.51
N ASN A 87 1.14 -5.77 3.91
CA ASN A 87 0.45 -6.47 4.99
C ASN A 87 0.12 -7.92 4.61
N GLU A 88 -0.33 -8.17 3.38
CA GLU A 88 -0.56 -9.54 2.90
C GLU A 88 0.73 -10.36 2.83
N PHE A 89 1.83 -9.78 2.31
CA PHE A 89 3.12 -10.48 2.23
C PHE A 89 3.69 -10.81 3.61
N GLN A 90 3.48 -9.97 4.62
CA GLN A 90 3.89 -10.23 6.01
C GLN A 90 3.20 -11.45 6.63
N LYS A 91 2.02 -11.85 6.13
CA LYS A 91 1.34 -13.09 6.58
C LYS A 91 2.08 -14.35 6.10
N GLY A 92 3.05 -14.21 5.20
CA GLY A 92 3.97 -15.28 4.79
C GLY A 92 3.43 -16.23 3.72
N SER A 93 2.30 -15.92 3.09
CA SER A 93 1.68 -16.78 2.06
C SER A 93 2.40 -16.70 0.70
N SER A 94 2.75 -15.50 0.26
CA SER A 94 3.51 -15.27 -0.99
C SER A 94 4.39 -14.02 -0.88
N HIS A 95 5.49 -14.01 -1.64
CA HIS A 95 6.39 -12.85 -1.81
C HIS A 95 6.27 -12.22 -3.21
N MET A 96 5.49 -12.83 -4.10
CA MET A 96 5.23 -12.35 -5.45
C MET A 96 3.74 -12.41 -5.74
N ALA A 97 3.24 -11.36 -6.39
CA ALA A 97 1.87 -11.31 -6.86
C ALA A 97 1.84 -10.81 -8.31
N ALA A 98 0.91 -11.36 -9.08
CA ALA A 98 0.56 -10.83 -10.39
C ALA A 98 -0.37 -9.62 -10.19
N VAL A 99 0.00 -8.48 -10.77
CA VAL A 99 -0.82 -7.27 -10.72
C VAL A 99 -1.78 -7.27 -11.90
N ILE A 100 -3.09 -7.21 -11.62
CA ILE A 100 -4.13 -7.22 -12.64
C ILE A 100 -4.90 -5.91 -12.71
N LYS A 101 -5.14 -5.43 -13.92
CA LYS A 101 -6.04 -4.31 -14.15
C LYS A 101 -7.49 -4.83 -14.15
N VAL A 102 -8.24 -4.53 -13.11
CA VAL A 102 -9.66 -4.89 -13.03
C VAL A 102 -10.44 -4.02 -14.01
N ILE A 103 -10.95 -4.63 -15.08
CA ILE A 103 -11.89 -3.98 -16.00
C ILE A 103 -13.26 -4.09 -15.36
N ARG A 104 -13.73 -3.01 -14.74
CA ARG A 104 -15.15 -2.90 -14.39
C ARG A 104 -15.92 -2.63 -15.68
N GLU A 105 -16.61 -3.64 -16.20
CA GLU A 105 -17.65 -3.39 -17.19
C GLU A 105 -18.66 -2.43 -16.55
N ARG A 106 -18.93 -1.32 -17.25
CA ARG A 106 -19.91 -0.35 -16.81
C ARG A 106 -21.28 -1.00 -17.01
N SER A 107 -21.76 -1.75 -16.02
CA SER A 107 -23.14 -2.23 -16.02
C SER A 107 -24.05 -1.02 -16.14
N ASN A 108 -24.87 -1.03 -17.19
CA ASN A 108 -25.91 -0.03 -17.40
C ASN A 108 -26.81 -0.02 -16.15
N PRO A 109 -26.99 1.10 -15.43
CA PRO A 109 -27.72 1.14 -14.15
C PRO A 109 -29.25 0.91 -14.28
N GLN A 110 -29.74 0.32 -15.38
CA GLN A 110 -31.16 0.03 -15.61
C GLN A 110 -31.53 -1.46 -15.54
N ASN A 111 -30.57 -2.38 -15.36
CA ASN A 111 -30.88 -3.79 -15.09
C ASN A 111 -30.44 -4.14 -13.67
N VAL A 112 -31.18 -3.64 -12.68
CA VAL A 112 -31.22 -4.24 -11.35
C VAL A 112 -32.28 -5.33 -11.39
N GLU A 113 -31.85 -6.55 -11.68
CA GLU A 113 -32.54 -7.73 -11.14
C GLU A 113 -31.91 -8.04 -9.79
N ASP A 114 -32.79 -8.31 -8.84
CA ASP A 114 -32.63 -8.51 -7.42
C ASP A 114 -31.79 -9.79 -7.20
N GLY A 115 -30.48 -9.64 -7.36
CA GLY A 115 -29.47 -10.66 -7.12
C GLY A 115 -28.77 -10.45 -5.79
N GLU A 116 -28.68 -11.52 -5.02
CA GLU A 116 -28.13 -11.66 -3.68
C GLU A 116 -26.80 -10.89 -3.47
N GLU A 117 -26.75 -10.09 -2.40
CA GLU A 117 -25.60 -9.28 -2.00
C GLU A 117 -24.42 -10.19 -1.65
N ILE A 118 -23.44 -10.29 -2.54
CA ILE A 118 -22.23 -11.07 -2.30
C ILE A 118 -21.39 -10.42 -1.19
N ASN A 119 -21.35 -11.05 -0.02
CA ASN A 119 -20.51 -10.62 1.08
C ASN A 119 -19.03 -10.88 0.75
N VAL A 120 -18.22 -9.82 0.74
CA VAL A 120 -16.77 -9.89 0.47
C VAL A 120 -15.99 -10.69 1.51
N GLU A 121 -16.60 -10.98 2.67
CA GLU A 121 -16.00 -11.82 3.72
C GLU A 121 -16.01 -13.33 3.38
N ASP A 122 -16.84 -13.78 2.43
CA ASP A 122 -16.90 -15.20 2.02
C ASP A 122 -15.67 -15.62 1.18
N TRP A 123 -14.92 -14.67 0.63
CA TRP A 123 -13.75 -14.97 -0.21
C TRP A 123 -12.54 -15.49 0.58
N HIS A 124 -12.51 -15.29 1.90
CA HIS A 124 -11.38 -15.70 2.73
C HIS A 124 -11.46 -17.13 3.27
N HIS A 125 -12.54 -17.89 2.97
CA HIS A 125 -12.81 -19.20 3.60
C HIS A 125 -12.93 -20.42 2.67
N HIS A 126 -12.55 -20.35 1.39
CA HIS A 126 -12.62 -21.52 0.52
C HIS A 126 -11.27 -22.25 0.32
N PRO A 127 -11.09 -23.46 0.88
CA PRO A 127 -10.00 -24.34 0.50
C PRO A 127 -10.39 -25.12 -0.77
N GLY A 128 -9.73 -24.81 -1.88
CA GLY A 128 -9.62 -25.73 -3.03
C GLY A 128 -10.66 -25.58 -4.14
N GLY A 129 -10.23 -24.97 -5.24
CA GLY A 129 -10.81 -25.16 -6.57
C GLY A 129 -9.74 -25.71 -7.50
N ARG A 130 -9.80 -27.02 -7.77
CA ARG A 130 -9.07 -27.69 -8.86
C ARG A 130 -9.75 -27.30 -10.18
N VAL A 131 -8.99 -26.74 -11.11
CA VAL A 131 -8.92 -27.14 -12.52
C VAL A 131 -7.51 -26.87 -13.04
#